data_AF-A0A6B0VM53-F1
#
_entry.id   AF-A0A6B0VM53-F1
#
_cell.length_a   1.000
_cell.length_b   1.000
_cell.length_c   1.000
_cell.angle_alpha   90.00
_cell.angle_beta   90.00
_cell.angle_gamma   90.00
#
_symmetry.space_group_name_H-M   'P 1'
#
loop_
_entity.id
_entity.type
_entity.pdbx_description
1 polymer ?
#
loop_
_entity_poly.entity_id
_entity_poly.type
_entity_poly.pdbx_seq_one_letter_code
_entity_poly.pdbx_strand_id
1 'polypeptide(L)'
;MSAQVLETSDDVAGRERRRAAEHSIGEVSIHVEDRWPDRALLDDVDVEEAWSEADPIHYPSAKRGAVARYHRRTDTVLLARQGGLVTCIELMDRPWSERIYIRNQVTNDE
;
A
#
# COMPACT_ATOMS: atom_id res chain seq x y z
N MET A 1 18.35 -16.07 28.34
CA MET A 1 18.53 -16.48 26.94
C MET A 1 17.23 -16.20 26.22
N SER A 2 17.19 -15.14 25.39
CA SER A 2 15.97 -14.76 24.67
C SER A 2 15.87 -15.61 23.42
N ALA A 3 14.79 -16.39 23.29
CA ALA A 3 14.50 -17.13 22.08
C ALA A 3 14.25 -16.13 20.94
N GLN A 4 15.14 -16.11 19.94
CA GLN A 4 14.87 -15.46 18.66
C GLN A 4 13.77 -16.30 17.98
N VAL A 5 12.55 -15.79 18.00
CA VAL A 5 11.48 -16.30 17.14
C VAL A 5 11.92 -16.03 15.71
N LEU A 6 12.20 -17.09 14.94
CA LEU A 6 12.41 -17.00 13.50
C LEU A 6 11.04 -16.66 12.88
N GLU A 7 10.77 -15.37 12.68
CA GLU A 7 9.57 -14.92 11.95
C GLU A 7 9.61 -15.49 10.53
N THR A 8 8.54 -16.19 10.14
CA THR A 8 8.41 -16.65 8.76
C THR A 8 8.04 -15.49 7.85
N SER A 9 8.28 -15.61 6.55
CA SER A 9 7.90 -14.57 5.57
C SER A 9 6.40 -14.27 5.60
N ASP A 10 5.57 -15.27 5.90
CA ASP A 10 4.12 -15.11 6.01
C ASP A 10 3.72 -14.33 7.27
N ASP A 11 4.44 -14.52 8.37
CA ASP A 11 4.24 -13.76 9.61
C ASP A 11 4.53 -12.27 9.39
N VAL A 12 5.59 -11.96 8.62
CA VAL A 12 5.94 -10.58 8.27
C VAL A 12 4.87 -9.96 7.37
N ALA A 13 4.46 -10.66 6.31
CA ALA A 13 3.44 -10.16 5.39
C ALA A 13 2.09 -9.93 6.09
N GLY A 14 1.68 -10.84 7.00
CA GLY A 14 0.48 -10.69 7.80
C GLY A 14 0.55 -9.50 8.76
N ARG A 15 1.69 -9.31 9.44
CA ARG A 15 1.92 -8.18 10.34
C ARG A 15 1.85 -6.84 9.60
N GLU A 16 2.51 -6.73 8.45
CA GLU A 16 2.52 -5.49 7.67
C GLU A 16 1.13 -5.14 7.13
N ARG A 17 0.36 -6.13 6.67
CA ARG A 17 -1.04 -5.92 6.26
C ARG A 17 -1.90 -5.41 7.42
N ARG A 18 -1.78 -6.01 8.61
CA ARG A 18 -2.50 -5.53 9.80
C ARG A 18 -2.13 -4.08 10.13
N ARG A 19 -0.84 -3.75 10.11
CA ARG A 19 -0.38 -2.37 10.32
C ARG A 19 -0.97 -1.42 9.28
N ALA A 20 -1.06 -1.82 8.01
CA ALA A 20 -1.67 -1.02 6.96
C ALA A 20 -3.19 -0.83 7.16
N ALA A 21 -3.89 -1.87 7.61
CA ALA A 21 -5.33 -1.83 7.88
C ALA A 21 -5.66 -0.86 9.03
N GLU A 22 -4.83 -0.83 10.07
CA GLU A 22 -5.00 0.03 11.25
C GLU A 22 -4.45 1.45 11.04
N HIS A 23 -3.74 1.72 9.94
CA HIS A 23 -3.12 3.01 9.70
C HIS A 23 -4.12 4.04 9.15
N SER A 24 -4.45 5.02 9.98
CA SER A 24 -5.10 6.24 9.55
C SER A 24 -4.08 7.22 8.97
N ILE A 25 -4.47 7.94 7.92
CA ILE A 25 -3.72 9.09 7.39
C ILE A 25 -4.39 10.38 7.86
N GLY A 26 -3.60 11.41 8.12
CA GLY A 26 -4.05 12.75 8.48
C GLY A 26 -3.53 13.84 7.53
N GLU A 27 -2.35 13.65 6.93
CA GLU A 27 -1.79 14.57 5.94
C GLU A 27 -1.45 13.82 4.64
N VAL A 28 -1.72 14.45 3.51
CA VAL A 28 -1.25 14.00 2.19
C VAL A 28 -0.04 14.84 1.81
N SER A 29 1.06 14.18 1.42
CA SER A 29 2.24 14.93 0.98
C SER A 29 2.01 15.60 -0.37
N ILE A 30 2.61 16.78 -0.57
CA ILE A 30 2.57 17.53 -1.85
C ILE A 30 2.96 16.63 -3.04
N HIS A 31 3.93 15.74 -2.84
CA HIS A 31 4.32 14.79 -3.90
C HIS A 31 3.17 13.90 -4.36
N VAL A 32 2.29 13.49 -3.46
CA VAL A 32 1.11 12.70 -3.80
C VAL A 32 0.07 13.57 -4.47
N GLU A 33 -0.20 14.77 -3.95
CA GLU A 33 -1.14 15.72 -4.55
C GLU A 33 -0.77 16.04 -6.01
N ASP A 34 0.52 16.28 -6.28
CA ASP A 34 1.02 16.57 -7.62
C ASP A 34 0.92 15.38 -8.58
N ARG A 35 1.07 14.15 -8.05
CA ARG A 35 1.17 12.94 -8.87
C ARG A 35 -0.15 12.21 -9.03
N TRP A 36 -1.10 12.43 -8.13
CA TRP A 36 -2.37 11.71 -8.11
C TRP A 36 -3.21 11.93 -9.38
N PRO A 37 -3.38 13.16 -9.89
CA PRO A 37 -4.18 13.39 -11.11
C PRO A 37 -3.67 12.58 -12.32
N ASP A 38 -2.34 12.49 -12.47
CA ASP A 38 -1.73 11.75 -13.57
C ASP A 38 -1.87 10.22 -13.42
N ARG A 39 -1.98 9.72 -12.19
CA ARG A 39 -1.90 8.28 -11.85
C ARG A 39 -3.24 7.63 -11.62
N ALA A 40 -4.18 8.36 -11.03
CA ALA A 40 -5.52 7.86 -10.77
C ALA A 40 -6.27 7.62 -12.09
N LEU A 41 -5.99 8.45 -13.11
CA LEU A 41 -6.64 8.46 -14.43
C LEU A 41 -8.18 8.50 -14.34
N LEU A 42 -8.69 8.89 -13.18
CA LEU A 42 -10.08 8.96 -12.78
C LEU A 42 -10.26 10.24 -11.98
N ASP A 43 -11.06 11.16 -12.52
CA ASP A 43 -11.29 12.48 -11.92
C ASP A 43 -12.31 12.44 -10.77
N ASP A 44 -12.89 11.27 -10.48
CA ASP A 44 -13.96 11.08 -9.49
C ASP A 44 -13.47 10.47 -8.17
N VAL A 45 -12.15 10.32 -7.97
CA VAL A 45 -11.59 9.71 -6.76
C VAL A 45 -10.47 10.57 -6.19
N ASP A 46 -10.71 11.13 -5.00
CA ASP A 46 -9.67 11.79 -4.24
C ASP A 46 -8.75 10.77 -3.57
N VAL A 47 -7.49 11.15 -3.31
CA VAL A 47 -6.49 10.18 -2.85
C VAL A 47 -6.76 9.64 -1.44
N GLU A 48 -7.42 10.42 -0.60
CA GLU A 48 -7.87 10.00 0.72
C GLU A 48 -9.01 8.97 0.63
N GLU A 49 -9.94 9.14 -0.31
CA GLU A 49 -10.98 8.16 -0.60
C GLU A 49 -10.33 6.87 -1.10
N ALA A 50 -9.41 6.97 -2.05
CA ALA A 50 -8.66 5.83 -2.56
C ALA A 50 -7.90 5.10 -1.45
N TRP A 51 -7.32 5.80 -0.46
CA TRP A 51 -6.69 5.15 0.70
C TRP A 51 -7.69 4.38 1.56
N SER A 52 -8.87 4.95 1.77
CA SER A 52 -9.95 4.34 2.54
C SER A 52 -10.47 3.06 1.88
N GLU A 53 -10.65 3.08 0.56
CA GLU A 53 -11.13 1.94 -0.24
C GLU A 53 -10.06 0.87 -0.51
N ALA A 54 -8.77 1.24 -0.42
CA ALA A 54 -7.68 0.36 -0.78
C ALA A 54 -7.45 -0.81 0.19
N ASP A 55 -7.12 -1.97 -0.38
CA ASP A 55 -6.85 -3.19 0.37
C ASP A 55 -5.46 -3.12 1.03
N PRO A 56 -5.31 -3.50 2.31
CA PRO A 56 -4.01 -3.57 2.95
C PRO A 56 -3.14 -4.68 2.35
N ILE A 57 -1.94 -4.33 1.92
CA ILE A 57 -1.00 -5.27 1.28
C ILE A 57 0.35 -5.28 2.00
N HIS A 58 1.05 -6.40 1.87
CA HIS A 58 2.48 -6.43 2.07
C HIS A 58 3.18 -5.94 0.79
N TYR A 59 4.04 -4.94 0.95
CA TYR A 59 4.83 -4.37 -0.15
C TYR A 59 6.32 -4.48 0.19
N PRO A 60 7.03 -5.52 -0.30
CA PRO A 60 8.41 -5.81 0.10
C PRO A 60 9.39 -4.67 -0.21
N SER A 61 9.09 -3.87 -1.23
CA SER A 61 9.89 -2.71 -1.64
C SER A 61 9.65 -1.46 -0.78
N ALA A 62 8.72 -1.51 0.17
CA ALA A 62 8.46 -0.40 1.09
C ALA A 62 9.69 -0.13 1.98
N LYS A 63 10.02 1.16 2.15
CA LYS A 63 11.03 1.56 3.14
C LYS A 63 10.53 1.29 4.57
N ARG A 64 11.47 1.03 5.49
CA ARG A 64 11.16 0.72 6.91
C ARG A 64 10.14 1.70 7.51
N GLY A 65 9.10 1.12 8.10
CA GLY A 65 8.06 1.85 8.81
C GLY A 65 6.96 2.44 7.92
N ALA A 66 7.07 2.33 6.59
CA ALA A 66 5.96 2.58 5.70
C ALA A 66 4.98 1.39 5.73
N VAL A 67 3.72 1.67 5.44
CA VAL A 67 2.66 0.70 5.22
C VAL A 67 2.05 0.93 3.85
N ALA A 68 1.52 -0.13 3.24
CA ALA A 68 1.04 -0.10 1.87
C ALA A 68 -0.40 -0.55 1.77
N ARG A 69 -1.18 0.14 0.94
CA ARG A 69 -2.49 -0.30 0.48
C ARG A 69 -2.53 -0.30 -1.04
N TYR A 70 -3.31 -1.19 -1.64
CA TYR A 70 -3.50 -1.28 -3.08
C TYR A 70 -4.93 -0.91 -3.44
N HIS A 71 -5.07 0.17 -4.20
CA HIS A 71 -6.35 0.64 -4.69
C HIS A 71 -6.62 0.02 -6.06
N ARG A 72 -7.55 -0.95 -6.10
CA ARG A 72 -7.84 -1.74 -7.31
C ARG A 72 -8.42 -0.91 -8.45
N ARG A 73 -9.28 0.08 -8.13
CA ARG A 73 -9.99 0.90 -9.11
C ARG A 73 -9.04 1.78 -9.94
N THR A 74 -7.98 2.29 -9.32
CA THR A 74 -6.94 3.09 -10.00
C THR A 74 -5.65 2.31 -10.28
N ASP A 75 -5.61 0.99 -10.04
CA ASP A 75 -4.41 0.14 -10.15
C ASP A 75 -3.16 0.78 -9.47
N THR A 76 -3.34 1.40 -8.29
CA THR A 76 -2.31 2.21 -7.63
C THR A 76 -1.93 1.63 -6.26
N VAL A 77 -0.63 1.58 -5.96
CA VAL A 77 -0.10 1.31 -4.61
C VAL A 77 0.07 2.64 -3.87
N LEU A 78 -0.61 2.77 -2.74
CA LEU A 78 -0.55 3.91 -1.85
C LEU A 78 0.35 3.57 -0.66
N LEU A 79 1.30 4.44 -0.35
CA LEU A 79 2.25 4.25 0.75
C LEU A 79 2.12 5.37 1.77
N ALA A 80 1.88 4.98 3.02
CA ALA A 80 1.80 5.89 4.14
C ALA A 80 2.92 5.64 5.15
N ARG A 81 3.31 6.69 5.87
CA ARG A 81 4.33 6.65 6.92
C ARG A 81 4.05 7.74 7.94
N GLN A 82 4.19 7.44 9.23
CA GLN A 82 4.02 8.41 10.33
C GLN A 82 2.67 9.15 10.30
N GLY A 83 1.61 8.48 9.82
CA GLY A 83 0.27 9.08 9.75
C GLY A 83 0.07 9.98 8.53
N GLY A 84 1.00 10.02 7.57
CA GLY A 84 0.83 10.76 6.32
C GLY A 84 0.97 9.87 5.09
N LEU A 85 0.26 10.22 4.02
CA LEU A 85 0.39 9.57 2.72
C LEU A 85 1.58 10.17 1.97
N VAL A 86 2.62 9.35 1.75
CA VAL A 86 3.94 9.84 1.31
C VAL A 86 4.24 9.57 -0.16
N THR A 87 3.58 8.59 -0.78
CA THR A 87 3.69 8.35 -2.22
C THR A 87 2.54 7.50 -2.73
N CYS A 88 2.24 7.66 -4.02
CA CYS A 88 1.38 6.79 -4.81
C CYS A 88 2.25 6.19 -5.94
N ILE A 89 1.95 4.99 -6.42
CA ILE A 89 2.72 4.32 -7.48
C ILE A 89 1.75 3.56 -8.37
N GLU A 90 1.72 3.84 -9.67
CA GLU A 90 1.00 2.99 -10.62
C GLU A 90 1.57 1.58 -10.57
N LEU A 91 0.72 0.58 -10.42
CA LEU A 91 1.19 -0.80 -10.33
C LEU A 91 1.91 -1.22 -11.63
N MET A 92 1.50 -0.65 -12.77
CA MET A 92 2.14 -0.87 -14.07
C MET A 92 3.60 -0.42 -14.13
N ASP A 93 4.01 0.54 -13.29
CA ASP A 93 5.42 0.98 -13.19
C ASP A 93 6.31 -0.06 -12.50
N ARG A 94 5.72 -1.11 -11.91
CA ARG A 94 6.44 -2.12 -11.12
C ARG A 94 6.83 -3.35 -11.95
N PRO A 95 7.93 -4.04 -11.60
CA PRO A 95 8.29 -5.30 -12.21
C PRO A 95 7.13 -6.30 -12.17
N TRP A 96 6.97 -7.09 -13.22
CA TRP A 96 5.88 -8.04 -13.38
C TRP A 96 5.68 -8.98 -12.17
N SER A 97 6.77 -9.46 -11.56
CA SER A 97 6.72 -10.32 -10.38
C SER A 97 6.09 -9.62 -9.17
N GLU A 98 6.40 -8.34 -8.96
CA GLU A 98 5.84 -7.53 -7.87
C GLU A 98 4.36 -7.23 -8.12
N ARG A 99 3.99 -6.99 -9.38
CA ARG A 99 2.60 -6.80 -9.79
C ARG A 99 1.73 -8.01 -9.48
N ILE A 100 2.19 -9.21 -9.84
CA ILE A 100 1.48 -10.45 -9.53
C ILE A 100 1.42 -10.67 -8.02
N TYR A 101 2.54 -10.46 -7.33
CA TYR A 101 2.60 -10.62 -5.88
C TYR A 101 1.56 -9.75 -5.16
N ILE A 102 1.40 -8.50 -5.57
CA ILE A 102 0.39 -7.60 -4.98
C ILE A 102 -1.03 -8.06 -5.33
N ARG A 103 -1.30 -8.35 -6.61
CA ARG A 103 -2.65 -8.74 -7.05
C ARG A 103 -3.12 -10.04 -6.39
N ASN A 104 -2.22 -10.98 -6.14
CA ASN A 104 -2.53 -12.25 -5.46
C ASN A 104 -2.89 -12.07 -3.97
N GLN A 105 -2.58 -10.93 -3.35
CA GLN A 105 -2.93 -10.67 -1.95
C GLN A 105 -4.39 -10.21 -1.77
N VAL A 106 -4.99 -9.62 -2.81
CA VAL A 106 -6.32 -8.97 -2.76
C VAL A 106 -7.38 -9.75 -3.55
N THR A 107 -7.02 -10.92 -4.05
CA THR A 107 -7.91 -11.80 -4.83
C THR A 107 -8.57 -12.90 -3.98
N ASN A 108 -8.31 -12.94 -2.67
CA ASN A 108 -8.75 -14.02 -1.77
C ASN A 108 -10.04 -13.72 -0.99
N ASP A 109 -10.83 -12.72 -1.40
CA ASP A 109 -12.13 -12.42 -0.78
C ASP A 109 -13.28 -13.16 -1.51
N GLU A 110 -13.17 -14.48 -1.66
CA GLU A 110 -14.28 -15.40 -1.94
C GLU A 110 -14.44 -16.45 -0.83
#